data_AF-A0A8T4F027-F1
#
_entry.id   AF-A0A8T4F027-F1
#
_cell.length_a   1.000
_cell.length_b   1.000
_cell.length_c   1.000
_cell.angle_alpha   90.00
_cell.angle_beta   90.00
_cell.angle_gamma   90.00
#
_symmetry.space_group_name_H-M   'P 1'
#
loop_
_entity.id
_entity.type
_entity.pdbx_description
1 polymer ?
#
loop_
_entity_poly.entity_id
_entity_poly.type
_entity_poly.pdbx_seq_one_letter_code
_entity_poly.pdbx_strand_id
1 'polypeptide(L)'
;MIPMPVIAVSRFEHFFRAAAGLDVDKSDLKRYSDFINRKLYDMLVVAEAAAKSNGRDIIQFWDLPITKGLQENLHDFRDLNEKLDLASILAELRALPPLDLSLSEETESRLSAVAGGLSVALAKAFTVVDPRLKNPATEQWEEVTRIFDLLL
;
A
#
# COMPACT_ATOMS: atom_id res chain seq x y z
N MET A 1 8.48 7.83 19.76
CA MET A 1 7.28 7.12 19.28
C MET A 1 6.13 8.10 19.35
N ILE A 2 5.64 8.61 18.21
CA ILE A 2 4.47 9.49 18.19
C ILE A 2 3.27 8.61 18.59
N PRO A 3 2.44 9.01 19.57
CA PRO A 3 1.28 8.23 19.96
C PRO A 3 0.32 8.12 18.77
N MET A 4 0.07 6.89 18.33
CA MET A 4 -0.82 6.58 17.22
C MET A 4 -2.28 6.76 17.67
N PRO A 5 -3.14 7.44 16.89
CA PRO A 5 -4.54 7.61 17.25
C PRO A 5 -5.26 6.26 17.32
N VAL A 6 -6.02 6.01 18.39
CA VAL A 6 -6.82 4.78 18.57
C VAL A 6 -7.76 4.52 17.39
N ILE A 7 -8.28 5.59 16.78
CA ILE A 7 -9.16 5.53 15.59
C ILE A 7 -8.44 4.89 14.38
N ALA A 8 -7.14 5.15 14.21
CA ALA A 8 -6.37 4.59 13.10
C ALA A 8 -6.18 3.07 13.26
N VAL A 9 -5.96 2.61 14.49
CA VAL A 9 -5.86 1.18 14.83
C VAL A 9 -7.17 0.45 14.51
N SER A 10 -8.30 0.96 14.98
CA SER A 10 -9.60 0.31 14.74
C SER A 10 -9.97 0.24 13.26
N ARG A 11 -9.62 1.27 12.47
CA ARG A 11 -9.83 1.29 11.02
C ARG A 11 -8.95 0.26 10.30
N PHE A 12 -7.70 0.13 10.73
CA PHE A 12 -6.77 -0.88 10.21
C PHE A 12 -7.29 -2.30 10.47
N GLU A 13 -7.68 -2.62 11.71
CA GLU A 13 -8.23 -3.93 12.06
C GLU A 13 -9.52 -4.22 11.28
N HIS A 14 -10.43 -3.25 11.19
CA HIS A 14 -11.68 -3.41 10.47
C HIS A 14 -11.46 -3.66 8.97
N PHE A 15 -10.51 -2.94 8.37
CA PHE A 15 -10.15 -3.11 6.96
C PHE A 15 -9.66 -4.53 6.66
N PHE A 16 -8.72 -5.06 7.44
CA PHE A 16 -8.20 -6.43 7.21
C PHE A 16 -9.27 -7.50 7.41
N ARG A 17 -10.20 -7.27 8.34
CA ARG A 17 -11.36 -8.13 8.52
C ARG A 17 -12.31 -8.07 7.32
N ALA A 18 -12.59 -6.89 6.79
CA ALA A 18 -13.46 -6.73 5.63
C ALA A 18 -12.83 -7.29 4.33
N ALA A 19 -11.53 -7.04 4.12
CA ALA A 19 -10.83 -7.41 2.91
C ALA A 19 -10.55 -8.92 2.81
N ALA A 20 -10.26 -9.60 3.94
CA ALA A 20 -9.83 -10.99 3.92
C ALA A 20 -10.25 -11.82 5.15
N GLY A 21 -11.07 -11.27 6.06
CA GLY A 21 -11.49 -11.99 7.27
C GLY A 21 -10.34 -12.27 8.25
N LEU A 22 -9.35 -11.38 8.28
CA LEU A 22 -8.17 -11.43 9.14
C LEU A 22 -8.35 -10.54 10.37
N ASP A 23 -7.83 -11.01 11.49
CA ASP A 23 -7.76 -10.29 12.77
C ASP A 23 -6.27 -9.94 13.03
N VAL A 24 -5.86 -8.82 12.46
CA VAL A 24 -4.51 -8.23 12.64
C VAL A 24 -4.38 -7.56 14.01
N ASP A 25 -3.17 -7.52 14.57
CA ASP A 25 -2.92 -6.85 15.85
C ASP A 25 -2.50 -5.39 15.63
N LYS A 26 -2.79 -4.52 16.60
CA LYS A 26 -2.31 -3.13 16.59
C LYS A 26 -0.78 -2.99 16.43
N SER A 27 -0.01 -3.98 16.89
CA SER A 27 1.44 -4.05 16.72
C SER A 27 1.87 -4.33 15.28
N ASP A 28 0.95 -4.79 14.43
CA ASP A 28 1.15 -4.98 12.99
C ASP A 28 1.06 -3.65 12.22
N LEU A 29 0.47 -2.62 12.81
CA LEU A 29 0.20 -1.36 12.11
C LEU A 29 1.48 -0.65 11.64
N LYS A 30 2.57 -0.73 12.43
CA LYS A 30 3.84 -0.14 12.01
C LYS A 30 4.45 -0.87 10.81
N ARG A 31 4.54 -2.21 10.87
CA ARG A 31 5.07 -3.01 9.75
C ARG A 31 4.21 -2.86 8.49
N TYR A 32 2.90 -2.71 8.63
CA TYR A 32 2.00 -2.39 7.53
C TYR A 32 2.29 -1.01 6.92
N SER A 33 2.42 0.03 7.74
CA SER A 33 2.78 1.39 7.25
C SER A 33 4.11 1.36 6.51
N ASP A 34 5.12 0.69 7.08
CA ASP A 34 6.45 0.54 6.49
C ASP A 34 6.39 -0.21 5.15
N PHE A 35 5.60 -1.29 5.09
CA PHE A 35 5.36 -2.04 3.86
C PHE A 35 4.75 -1.16 2.76
N ILE A 36 3.64 -0.47 3.07
CA ILE A 36 2.94 0.37 2.09
C ILE A 36 3.84 1.50 1.60
N ASN A 37 4.51 2.20 2.51
CA ASN A 37 5.38 3.32 2.14
C ASN A 37 6.58 2.87 1.30
N ARG A 38 7.22 1.75 1.66
CA ARG A 38 8.32 1.20 0.87
C ARG A 38 7.86 0.83 -0.54
N LYS A 39 6.77 0.07 -0.66
CA LYS A 39 6.27 -0.36 -1.98
C LYS A 39 5.78 0.79 -2.84
N LEU A 40 5.09 1.76 -2.25
CA LEU A 40 4.68 2.93 -3.00
C LEU A 40 5.87 3.77 -3.46
N TYR A 41 6.90 3.91 -2.62
CA TYR A 41 8.13 4.61 -3.00
C TYR A 41 8.87 3.90 -4.13
N ASP A 42 9.06 2.59 -4.04
CA ASP A 42 9.71 1.79 -5.09
C ASP A 42 8.96 1.96 -6.44
N MET A 43 7.63 1.94 -6.41
CA MET A 43 6.79 2.20 -7.58
C MET A 43 6.98 3.63 -8.14
N LEU A 44 7.14 4.64 -7.28
CA LEU A 44 7.37 6.02 -7.70
C LEU A 44 8.75 6.21 -8.33
N VAL A 45 9.79 5.54 -7.82
CA VAL A 45 11.13 5.55 -8.41
C VAL A 45 11.10 4.99 -9.83
N VAL A 46 10.38 3.88 -10.04
CA VAL A 46 10.19 3.30 -11.39
C VAL A 46 9.38 4.26 -12.28
N ALA A 47 8.34 4.89 -11.73
CA ALA A 47 7.52 5.86 -12.47
C ALA A 47 8.34 7.08 -12.90
N GLU A 48 9.27 7.55 -12.08
CA GLU A 48 10.19 8.62 -12.44
C GLU A 48 11.07 8.25 -13.64
N ALA A 49 11.66 7.05 -13.61
CA ALA A 49 12.46 6.55 -14.73
C ALA A 49 11.64 6.44 -16.02
N ALA A 50 10.37 6.01 -15.92
CA ALA A 50 9.44 5.95 -17.05
C ALA A 50 9.09 7.35 -17.57
N ALA A 51 8.81 8.32 -16.71
CA ALA A 51 8.54 9.70 -17.10
C ALA A 51 9.73 10.32 -17.84
N LYS A 52 10.95 10.21 -17.27
CA LYS A 52 12.20 10.67 -17.89
C LYS A 52 12.44 10.01 -19.25
N SER A 53 12.21 8.70 -19.35
CA SER A 53 12.37 7.96 -20.62
C SER A 53 11.38 8.40 -21.70
N ASN A 54 10.22 8.92 -21.30
CA ASN A 54 9.23 9.52 -22.19
C ASN A 54 9.45 11.03 -22.40
N GLY A 55 10.59 11.59 -21.98
CA GLY A 55 10.92 13.01 -22.15
C GLY A 55 10.06 13.96 -21.31
N ARG A 56 9.46 13.47 -20.22
CA ARG A 56 8.62 14.26 -19.31
C ARG A 56 9.37 14.65 -18.05
N ASP A 57 9.02 15.81 -17.53
CA ASP A 57 9.51 16.40 -16.27
C ASP A 57 8.50 16.27 -15.12
N ILE A 58 7.39 15.58 -15.37
CA ILE A 58 6.33 15.32 -14.41
C ILE A 58 5.91 13.85 -14.49
N ILE A 59 5.78 13.22 -13.32
CA ILE A 59 5.32 11.84 -13.20
C ILE A 59 3.81 11.83 -13.31
N GLN A 60 3.31 11.05 -14.26
CA GLN A 60 1.89 10.85 -14.51
C GLN A 60 1.44 9.49 -13.97
N PHE A 61 0.13 9.32 -13.76
CA PHE A 61 -0.39 8.12 -13.13
C PHE A 61 -0.06 6.84 -13.94
N TRP A 62 -0.04 6.94 -15.27
CA TRP A 62 0.29 5.83 -16.16
C TRP A 62 1.78 5.47 -16.20
N ASP A 63 2.65 6.24 -15.53
CA ASP A 63 4.03 5.85 -15.32
C ASP A 63 4.19 4.84 -14.20
N LEU A 64 3.23 4.78 -13.28
CA LEU A 64 3.27 3.81 -12.20
C LEU A 64 3.20 2.40 -12.77
N PRO A 65 4.03 1.46 -12.27
CA PRO A 65 4.03 0.08 -12.73
C PRO A 65 2.84 -0.72 -12.17
N ILE A 66 1.62 -0.21 -12.36
CA ILE A 66 0.39 -0.84 -11.89
C ILE A 66 0.04 -1.96 -12.87
N THR A 67 0.34 -3.19 -12.45
CA THR A 67 -0.06 -4.38 -13.19
C THR A 67 -1.58 -4.54 -13.19
N LYS A 68 -2.11 -5.32 -14.14
CA LYS A 68 -3.55 -5.64 -14.18
C LYS A 68 -4.04 -6.23 -12.84
N GLY A 69 -3.25 -7.11 -12.21
CA GLY A 69 -3.60 -7.69 -10.92
C GLY A 69 -3.71 -6.65 -9.80
N LEU A 70 -2.80 -5.68 -9.76
CA LEU A 70 -2.89 -4.57 -8.81
C LEU A 70 -4.08 -3.66 -9.13
N GLN A 71 -4.34 -3.36 -10.41
CA GLN A 71 -5.48 -2.55 -10.83
C GLN A 71 -6.82 -3.13 -10.37
N GLU A 72 -7.02 -4.44 -10.40
CA GLU A 72 -8.25 -5.05 -9.85
C GLU A 72 -8.34 -4.88 -8.33
N ASN A 73 -7.23 -4.96 -7.60
CA ASN A 73 -7.24 -4.68 -6.16
C ASN A 73 -7.52 -3.20 -5.84
N LEU A 74 -7.18 -2.26 -6.74
CA LEU A 74 -7.62 -0.86 -6.63
C LEU A 74 -9.14 -0.75 -6.77
N HIS A 75 -9.75 -1.52 -7.68
CA HIS A 75 -11.21 -1.58 -7.82
C HIS A 75 -11.86 -2.17 -6.56
N ASP A 76 -11.33 -3.28 -6.05
CA ASP A 76 -11.83 -3.91 -4.84
C ASP A 76 -11.72 -2.97 -3.63
N PHE A 77 -10.61 -2.22 -3.52
CA PHE A 77 -10.45 -1.22 -2.47
C PHE A 77 -11.52 -0.14 -2.52
N ARG A 78 -11.81 0.38 -3.72
CA ARG A 78 -12.89 1.35 -3.93
C ARG A 78 -14.24 0.78 -3.51
N ASP A 79 -14.51 -0.48 -3.85
CA ASP A 79 -15.81 -1.12 -3.62
C ASP A 79 -16.01 -1.54 -2.16
N LEU A 80 -14.93 -1.80 -1.42
CA LEU A 80 -14.98 -2.01 0.05
C LEU A 80 -15.53 -0.78 0.78
N ASN A 81 -15.36 0.43 0.23
CA ASN A 81 -15.81 1.70 0.83
C ASN A 81 -15.35 1.88 2.31
N GLU A 82 -14.24 1.24 2.66
CA GLU A 82 -13.67 1.25 4.01
C GLU A 82 -12.73 2.44 4.21
N LYS A 83 -12.77 3.01 5.42
CA LYS A 83 -11.97 4.20 5.75
C LYS A 83 -10.63 3.79 6.35
N LEU A 84 -9.66 3.39 5.53
CA LEU A 84 -8.26 3.39 5.96
C LEU A 84 -7.75 4.83 6.11
N ASP A 85 -6.98 5.11 7.16
CA ASP A 85 -6.30 6.39 7.32
C ASP A 85 -5.01 6.44 6.48
N LEU A 86 -5.18 6.37 5.16
CA LEU A 86 -4.06 6.35 4.21
C LEU A 86 -3.32 7.68 4.19
N ALA A 87 -3.98 8.79 4.53
CA ALA A 87 -3.34 10.10 4.58
C ALA A 87 -2.19 10.13 5.59
N SER A 88 -2.39 9.56 6.79
CA SER A 88 -1.35 9.46 7.81
C SER A 88 -0.19 8.56 7.39
N ILE A 89 -0.47 7.47 6.66
CA ILE A 89 0.56 6.56 6.14
C ILE A 89 1.39 7.28 5.07
N LEU A 90 0.72 7.93 4.11
CA LEU A 90 1.36 8.66 3.02
C LEU A 90 2.15 9.89 3.50
N ALA A 91 1.83 10.44 4.67
CA ALA A 91 2.63 11.51 5.25
C ALA A 91 4.07 11.06 5.56
N GLU A 92 4.28 9.78 5.90
CA GLU A 92 5.62 9.22 6.13
C GLU A 92 6.42 9.08 4.83
N LEU A 93 5.76 8.94 3.68
CA LEU A 93 6.42 8.89 2.36
C LEU A 93 7.27 10.14 2.10
N ARG A 94 6.88 11.29 2.65
CA ARG A 94 7.62 12.56 2.54
C ARG A 94 8.95 12.56 3.29
N ALA A 95 9.18 11.60 4.17
CA ALA A 95 10.45 11.44 4.89
C ALA A 95 11.48 10.63 4.08
N LEU A 96 11.08 10.00 2.97
CA LEU A 96 11.97 9.27 2.08
C LEU A 96 12.76 10.23 1.19
N PRO A 97 13.88 9.78 0.59
CA PRO A 97 14.66 10.63 -0.31
C PRO A 97 13.77 11.20 -1.42
N PRO A 98 13.84 12.52 -1.67
CA PRO A 98 12.99 13.16 -2.66
C PRO A 98 13.27 12.60 -4.06
N LEU A 99 12.22 12.55 -4.87
CA LEU A 99 12.33 12.31 -6.30
C LEU A 99 12.88 13.57 -6.99
N ASP A 100 13.55 13.40 -8.13
CA ASP A 100 13.98 14.51 -8.98
C ASP A 100 12.78 15.17 -9.69
N LEU A 101 11.74 14.40 -10.00
CA LEU A 101 10.52 14.89 -10.67
C LEU A 101 9.35 15.01 -9.70
N SER A 102 8.54 16.05 -9.91
CA SER A 102 7.26 16.20 -9.22
C SER A 102 6.21 15.24 -9.77
N LEU A 103 5.24 14.90 -8.93
CA LEU A 103 4.03 14.18 -9.34
C LEU A 103 3.04 15.16 -9.97
N SER A 104 2.25 14.70 -10.94
CA SER A 104 1.07 15.45 -11.37
C SER A 104 0.01 15.48 -10.26
N GLU A 105 -0.81 16.52 -10.22
CA GLU A 105 -1.91 16.64 -9.25
C GLU A 105 -2.84 15.41 -9.29
N GLU A 106 -3.10 14.88 -10.50
CA GLU A 106 -3.85 13.64 -10.68
C GLU A 106 -3.15 12.47 -9.98
N THR A 107 -1.85 12.30 -10.21
CA THR A 107 -1.06 11.22 -9.59
C THR A 107 -1.08 11.33 -8.07
N GLU A 108 -0.83 12.52 -7.51
CA GLU A 108 -0.87 12.75 -6.06
C GLU A 108 -2.24 12.38 -5.47
N SER A 109 -3.33 12.84 -6.11
CA SER A 109 -4.68 12.57 -5.65
C SER A 109 -5.04 11.07 -5.65
N ARG A 110 -4.39 10.29 -6.52
CA ARG A 110 -4.65 8.85 -6.71
C ARG A 110 -3.72 7.95 -5.91
N LEU A 111 -2.67 8.47 -5.26
CA LEU A 111 -1.77 7.66 -4.42
C LEU A 111 -2.51 6.92 -3.30
N SER A 112 -3.53 7.54 -2.71
CA SER A 112 -4.38 6.88 -1.72
C SER A 112 -5.08 5.64 -2.31
N ALA A 113 -5.54 5.69 -3.56
CA ALA A 113 -6.14 4.52 -4.19
C ALA A 113 -5.11 3.41 -4.41
N VAL A 114 -3.88 3.75 -4.82
CA VAL A 114 -2.79 2.77 -4.99
C VAL A 114 -2.43 2.12 -3.67
N ALA A 115 -2.25 2.91 -2.60
CA ALA A 115 -1.98 2.40 -1.26
C ALA A 115 -3.10 1.47 -0.76
N GLY A 116 -4.37 1.86 -0.98
CA GLY A 116 -5.51 1.01 -0.65
C GLY A 116 -5.54 -0.30 -1.44
N GLY A 117 -5.24 -0.26 -2.74
CA GLY A 117 -5.11 -1.45 -3.57
C GLY A 117 -3.99 -2.39 -3.14
N LEU A 118 -2.83 -1.85 -2.78
CA LEU A 118 -1.74 -2.63 -2.16
C LEU A 118 -2.18 -3.28 -0.86
N SER A 119 -3.00 -2.58 -0.07
CA SER A 119 -3.52 -3.08 1.20
C SER A 119 -4.49 -4.26 1.01
N VAL A 120 -5.37 -4.17 0.00
CA VAL A 120 -6.26 -5.29 -0.39
C VAL A 120 -5.44 -6.48 -0.89
N ALA A 121 -4.46 -6.23 -1.76
CA ALA A 121 -3.60 -7.28 -2.28
C ALA A 121 -2.85 -7.99 -1.13
N LEU A 122 -2.33 -7.22 -0.17
CA LEU A 122 -1.64 -7.75 1.02
C LEU A 122 -2.57 -8.62 1.87
N ALA A 123 -3.77 -8.12 2.18
CA ALA A 123 -4.76 -8.87 2.96
C ALA A 123 -5.15 -10.19 2.27
N LYS A 124 -5.34 -10.18 0.96
CA LYS A 124 -5.63 -11.39 0.18
C LYS A 124 -4.44 -12.35 0.09
N ALA A 125 -3.21 -11.83 0.01
CA ALA A 125 -2.02 -12.67 -0.08
C ALA A 125 -1.87 -13.56 1.15
N PHE A 126 -2.17 -13.05 2.36
CA PHE A 126 -2.22 -13.87 3.58
C PHE A 126 -3.14 -15.09 3.45
N THR A 127 -4.35 -14.90 2.92
CA THR A 127 -5.33 -15.99 2.79
C THR A 127 -5.08 -16.90 1.58
N VAL A 128 -4.35 -16.43 0.58
CA VAL A 128 -3.84 -17.26 -0.52
C VAL A 128 -2.73 -18.20 -0.03
N VAL A 129 -1.82 -17.69 0.81
CA VAL A 129 -0.72 -18.48 1.38
C VAL A 129 -1.23 -19.52 2.39
N ASP A 130 -2.09 -19.10 3.33
CA ASP A 130 -2.78 -20.01 4.25
C ASP A 130 -4.28 -19.65 4.36
N PRO A 131 -5.17 -20.41 3.68
CA PRO A 131 -6.61 -20.17 3.73
C PRO A 131 -7.26 -20.29 5.11
N ARG A 132 -6.58 -20.91 6.08
CA ARG A 132 -7.09 -21.05 7.45
C ARG A 132 -6.55 -19.97 8.38
N LEU A 133 -5.65 -19.10 7.90
CA LEU A 133 -5.08 -18.03 8.70
C LEU A 133 -6.16 -17.04 9.12
N LYS A 134 -6.17 -16.74 10.43
CA LYS A 134 -7.01 -15.70 11.02
C LYS A 134 -6.21 -14.58 11.64
N ASN A 135 -5.16 -14.91 12.38
CA ASN A 135 -4.30 -13.96 13.06
C ASN A 135 -2.88 -14.04 12.47
N PRO A 136 -2.50 -13.17 11.54
CA PRO A 136 -1.16 -13.18 10.96
C PRO A 136 -0.10 -12.82 12.01
N ALA A 137 0.82 -13.73 12.30
CA ALA A 137 1.98 -13.43 13.15
C ALA A 137 3.15 -12.89 12.32
N THR A 138 4.23 -12.51 12.99
CA THR A 138 5.44 -11.94 12.38
C THR A 138 5.95 -12.79 11.20
N GLU A 139 5.98 -14.11 11.35
CA GLU A 139 6.46 -15.03 10.31
C GLU A 139 5.63 -14.94 9.02
N GLN A 140 4.30 -14.90 9.13
CA GLN A 140 3.41 -14.75 7.97
C GLN A 140 3.58 -13.37 7.32
N TRP A 141 3.75 -12.32 8.13
CA TRP A 141 4.02 -10.97 7.61
C TRP A 141 5.31 -10.93 6.79
N GLU A 142 6.38 -11.53 7.30
CA GLU A 142 7.65 -11.62 6.59
C GLU A 142 7.53 -12.47 5.32
N GLU A 143 6.84 -13.60 5.37
CA GLU A 143 6.62 -14.48 4.22
C GLU A 143 5.85 -13.78 3.10
N VAL A 144 4.70 -13.19 3.43
CA VAL A 144 3.91 -12.45 2.45
C VAL A 144 4.67 -11.26 1.91
N THR A 145 5.39 -10.50 2.76
CA THR A 145 6.21 -9.37 2.30
C THR A 145 7.27 -9.81 1.30
N ARG A 146 7.92 -10.97 1.51
CA ARG A 146 8.88 -11.53 0.54
C ARG A 146 8.24 -11.83 -0.81
N ILE A 147 6.97 -12.27 -0.84
CA ILE A 147 6.25 -12.48 -2.11
C ILE A 147 6.09 -11.15 -2.87
N PHE A 148 5.75 -10.07 -2.16
CA PHE A 148 5.66 -8.75 -2.78
C PHE A 148 7.03 -8.23 -3.25
N ASP A 149 8.10 -8.48 -2.51
CA ASP A 149 9.48 -8.13 -2.91
C ASP A 149 9.93 -8.84 -4.21
N LEU A 150 9.29 -9.95 -4.60
CA LEU A 150 9.58 -10.61 -5.87
C LEU A 150 8.85 -9.97 -7.07
N LEU A 151 7.84 -9.13 -6.83
CA LEU A 151 6.91 -8.65 -7.85
C LEU A 151 6.83 -7.13 -7.96
N LEU A 152 7.08 -6.40 -6.87
CA LEU A 152 6.95 -4.95 -6.73
C LEU A 152 8.23 -4.31 -6.18
#